data_AF-A0A8X6KZA2-F1
#
_entry.id   AF-A0A8X6KZA2-F1
#
_cell.length_a   1.000
_cell.length_b   1.000
_cell.length_c   1.000
_cell.angle_alpha   90.00
_cell.angle_beta   90.00
_cell.angle_gamma   90.00
#
_symmetry.space_group_name_H-M   'P 1'
#
loop_
_entity.id
_entity.type
_entity.pdbx_description
1 polymer ?
#
loop_
_entity_poly.entity_id
_entity_poly.type
_entity_poly.pdbx_seq_one_letter_code
_entity_poly.pdbx_strand_id
1 'polypeptide(L)'
;MLKMMGWTGGTIGKTGGINEPIVPKGQISHQGLGFLSKKDVSLKRSVDQLLQDYSKTKTTNDLIFSSDFTKKERKDMHQWALKYNLQSVSYGSGKNRRLHVRHKWRVTDLLNLLVEAGGSSDRYELVDKSSCQTS
;
A
#
# COMPACT_ATOMS: atom_id res chain seq x y z
N MET A 1 -22.85 -25.88 -9.62
CA MET A 1 -21.61 -25.28 -10.17
C MET A 1 -21.96 -23.85 -10.58
N LEU A 2 -21.43 -22.73 -10.07
CA LEU A 2 -20.26 -22.39 -9.27
C LEU A 2 -20.66 -21.89 -7.87
N LYS A 3 -20.19 -22.55 -6.80
CA LYS A 3 -20.46 -22.17 -5.40
C LYS A 3 -19.19 -22.24 -4.54
N MET A 4 -18.02 -22.22 -5.18
CA MET A 4 -16.70 -22.51 -4.59
C MET A 4 -15.66 -21.41 -4.81
N MET A 5 -16.06 -20.28 -5.39
CA MET A 5 -15.30 -19.03 -5.33
C MET A 5 -16.22 -18.04 -4.63
N GLY A 6 -15.78 -17.49 -3.51
CA GLY A 6 -16.57 -16.69 -2.56
C GLY A 6 -17.05 -15.34 -3.12
N TRP A 7 -17.70 -15.33 -4.27
CA TRP A 7 -18.33 -14.16 -4.84
C TRP A 7 -19.80 -14.13 -4.41
N THR A 8 -20.02 -13.67 -3.19
CA THR A 8 -21.33 -13.16 -2.77
C THR A 8 -21.45 -11.72 -3.25
N GLY A 9 -22.09 -11.55 -4.41
CA GLY A 9 -22.54 -10.26 -4.90
C GLY A 9 -23.64 -9.71 -3.99
N GLY A 10 -23.34 -8.63 -3.30
CA GLY A 10 -24.27 -7.82 -2.53
C GLY A 10 -24.02 -6.35 -2.84
N THR A 11 -25.00 -5.72 -3.49
CA THR A 11 -25.27 -4.27 -3.58
C THR A 11 -24.10 -3.31 -3.34
N ILE A 12 -23.59 -2.77 -4.45
CA ILE A 12 -22.69 -1.63 -4.53
C ILE A 12 -23.38 -0.40 -3.91
N GLY A 13 -23.01 -0.10 -2.66
CA GLY A 13 -23.25 1.17 -1.99
C GLY A 13 -21.90 1.81 -1.66
N LYS A 14 -21.54 2.86 -2.41
CA LYS A 14 -20.51 3.87 -2.13
C LYS A 14 -19.47 3.50 -1.04
N THR A 15 -18.46 2.72 -1.41
CA THR A 15 -17.11 2.73 -0.81
C THR A 15 -16.21 1.97 -1.78
N GLY A 16 -15.91 2.62 -2.90
CA GLY A 16 -14.91 2.12 -3.85
C GLY A 16 -13.53 2.21 -3.22
N GLY A 17 -12.82 1.08 -3.17
CA GLY A 17 -11.43 1.05 -2.74
C GLY A 17 -11.02 -0.19 -1.96
N ILE A 18 -11.36 -1.39 -2.45
CA ILE A 18 -10.63 -2.58 -2.03
C ILE A 18 -9.54 -2.80 -3.07
N ASN A 19 -8.30 -2.53 -2.72
CA ASN A 19 -7.19 -3.29 -3.27
C ASN A 19 -6.64 -4.12 -2.12
N GLU A 20 -6.82 -5.42 -2.22
CA GLU A 20 -6.62 -6.39 -1.14
C GLU A 20 -5.22 -6.22 -0.50
N PRO A 21 -5.12 -6.17 0.83
CA PRO A 21 -3.83 -6.05 1.49
C PRO A 21 -2.94 -7.23 1.09
N ILE A 22 -1.70 -6.95 0.70
CA ILE A 22 -0.78 -7.99 0.24
C ILE A 22 -0.45 -8.90 1.42
N VAL A 23 -1.01 -10.11 1.42
CA VAL A 23 -0.80 -11.14 2.44
C VAL A 23 0.47 -11.93 2.13
N PRO A 24 1.44 -12.03 3.05
CA PRO A 24 2.58 -12.92 2.88
C PRO A 24 2.12 -14.38 2.92
N LYS A 25 2.42 -15.14 1.87
CA LYS A 25 2.19 -16.59 1.83
C LYS A 25 3.24 -17.30 2.70
N GLY A 26 2.89 -17.63 3.94
CA GLY A 26 3.63 -18.63 4.73
C GLY A 26 3.57 -18.44 6.25
N GLN A 27 2.95 -19.41 6.93
CA GLN A 27 2.97 -19.56 8.39
C GLN A 27 4.39 -19.56 8.96
N ILE A 28 4.55 -18.84 10.07
CA ILE A 28 5.77 -18.78 10.89
C ILE A 28 5.81 -20.02 11.80
N SER A 29 6.75 -20.94 11.58
CA SER A 29 7.20 -21.88 12.61
C SER A 29 8.47 -21.35 13.27
N HIS A 30 8.51 -21.37 14.60
CA HIS A 30 9.64 -20.93 15.41
C HIS A 30 10.90 -21.77 15.12
N GLN A 31 11.83 -21.26 14.30
CA GLN A 31 13.14 -21.89 14.04
C GLN A 31 14.26 -20.83 14.09
N GLY A 32 15.38 -21.22 14.69
CA GLY A 32 16.36 -20.35 15.35
C GLY A 32 17.22 -19.42 14.49
N LEU A 33 18.02 -18.61 15.20
CA LEU A 33 19.01 -17.62 14.72
C LEU A 33 20.03 -18.24 13.75
N GLY A 34 19.69 -18.32 12.47
CA GLY A 34 20.61 -18.78 11.42
C GLY A 34 19.92 -19.30 10.17
N PHE A 35 18.64 -19.67 10.26
CA PHE A 35 17.91 -20.18 9.09
C PHE A 35 17.19 -19.03 8.37
N LEU A 36 17.90 -18.33 7.48
CA LEU A 36 17.21 -17.60 6.41
C LEU A 36 16.62 -18.66 5.49
N SER A 37 15.32 -18.94 5.64
CA SER A 37 14.64 -19.83 4.72
C SER A 37 14.83 -19.31 3.31
N LYS A 38 15.05 -20.18 2.31
CA LYS A 38 15.03 -19.77 0.88
C LYS A 38 13.77 -18.94 0.54
N LYS A 39 12.67 -19.19 1.27
CA LYS A 39 11.43 -18.41 1.25
C LYS A 39 11.65 -16.94 1.66
N ASP A 40 12.37 -16.66 2.74
CA ASP A 40 12.64 -15.29 3.19
C ASP A 40 13.39 -14.51 2.11
N VAL A 41 14.44 -15.08 1.53
CA VAL A 41 15.22 -14.44 0.45
C VAL A 41 14.33 -14.13 -0.76
N SER A 42 13.41 -15.04 -1.11
CA SER A 42 12.46 -14.83 -2.21
C SER A 42 11.43 -13.75 -1.90
N LEU A 43 10.96 -13.64 -0.65
CA LEU A 43 10.02 -12.61 -0.21
C LEU A 43 10.68 -11.23 -0.23
N LYS A 44 11.90 -11.11 0.31
CA LYS A 44 12.66 -9.84 0.29
C LYS A 44 12.85 -9.33 -1.13
N ARG A 45 13.27 -10.20 -2.05
CA ARG A 45 13.45 -9.85 -3.46
C ARG A 45 12.14 -9.45 -4.13
N SER A 46 11.06 -10.17 -3.86
CA SER A 46 9.74 -9.86 -4.42
C SER A 46 9.21 -8.51 -3.95
N VAL A 47 9.38 -8.18 -2.66
CA VAL A 47 8.96 -6.89 -2.12
C VAL A 47 9.84 -5.76 -2.63
N ASP A 48 11.16 -5.96 -2.73
CA ASP A 48 12.08 -4.96 -3.30
C ASP A 48 11.72 -4.65 -4.77
N GLN A 49 11.45 -5.70 -5.57
CA GLN A 49 11.00 -5.55 -6.97
C GLN A 49 9.66 -4.82 -7.04
N LEU A 50 8.69 -5.19 -6.20
CA LEU A 50 7.38 -4.52 -6.14
C LEU A 50 7.51 -3.03 -5.81
N LEU A 51 8.34 -2.69 -4.82
CA LEU A 51 8.58 -1.29 -4.44
C LEU A 51 9.31 -0.53 -5.55
N GLN A 52 10.25 -1.18 -6.24
CA GLN A 52 10.92 -0.59 -7.39
C GLN A 52 9.93 -0.28 -8.52
N ASP A 53 9.06 -1.24 -8.86
CA ASP A 53 8.09 -1.04 -9.93
C ASP A 53 7.03 -0.02 -9.55
N TYR A 54 6.53 -0.07 -8.31
CA TYR A 54 5.65 0.95 -7.75
C TYR A 54 6.30 2.34 -7.82
N SER A 55 7.59 2.49 -7.48
CA SER A 55 8.28 3.78 -7.55
C SER A 55 8.32 4.41 -8.96
N LYS A 56 8.24 3.59 -10.02
CA LYS A 56 8.18 4.07 -11.41
C LYS A 56 6.77 4.46 -11.83
N THR A 57 5.74 3.91 -11.16
CA THR A 57 4.35 4.31 -11.42
C THR A 57 4.10 5.71 -10.87
N LYS A 58 3.23 6.48 -11.54
CA LYS A 58 2.76 7.77 -11.05
C LYS A 58 1.31 7.63 -10.61
N THR A 59 1.09 6.92 -9.50
CA THR A 59 -0.25 6.70 -8.95
C THR A 59 -0.43 7.40 -7.60
N THR A 60 -1.60 7.98 -7.38
CA THR A 60 -2.00 8.53 -6.07
C THR A 60 -2.37 7.46 -5.05
N ASN A 61 -2.48 6.21 -5.48
CA ASN A 61 -2.97 5.12 -4.66
C ASN A 61 -1.86 4.55 -3.77
N ASP A 62 -2.17 4.39 -2.48
CA ASP A 62 -1.23 3.87 -1.49
C ASP A 62 -1.09 2.34 -1.63
N LEU A 63 0.13 1.84 -1.53
CA LEU A 63 0.42 0.41 -1.47
C LEU A 63 0.34 -0.07 -0.01
N ILE A 64 -0.58 -0.99 0.26
CA ILE A 64 -0.90 -1.42 1.64
C ILE A 64 -0.44 -2.86 1.87
N PHE A 65 0.46 -3.03 2.83
CA PHE A 65 0.92 -4.33 3.32
C PHE A 65 0.13 -4.77 4.55
N SER A 66 -0.18 -6.08 4.59
CA SER A 66 -0.94 -6.72 5.67
C SER A 66 -0.25 -6.65 7.05
N SER A 67 -0.99 -7.02 8.09
CA SER A 67 -0.50 -7.13 9.46
C SER A 67 0.48 -8.28 9.70
N ASP A 68 0.53 -9.23 8.76
CA ASP A 68 1.20 -10.52 8.91
C ASP A 68 2.74 -10.43 8.86
N PHE A 69 3.27 -9.28 8.44
CA PHE A 69 4.72 -9.04 8.44
C PHE A 69 5.27 -8.85 9.85
N THR A 70 6.40 -9.51 10.12
CA THR A 70 7.13 -9.39 11.38
C THR A 70 7.70 -7.97 11.54
N LYS A 71 8.05 -7.59 12.78
CA LYS A 71 8.68 -6.29 13.07
C LYS A 71 10.00 -6.09 12.28
N LYS A 72 10.75 -7.16 12.06
CA LYS A 72 12.02 -7.13 11.30
C LYS A 72 11.76 -6.89 9.82
N GLU A 73 10.84 -7.62 9.21
CA GLU A 73 10.47 -7.42 7.80
C GLU A 73 9.92 -6.02 7.57
N ARG A 74 9.06 -5.51 8.47
CA ARG A 74 8.58 -4.13 8.36
C ARG A 74 9.72 -3.11 8.40
N LYS A 75 10.75 -3.34 9.22
CA LYS A 75 11.93 -2.47 9.26
C LYS A 75 12.68 -2.52 7.93
N ASP A 76 12.88 -3.70 7.36
CA ASP A 76 13.51 -3.88 6.05
C ASP A 76 12.68 -3.19 4.95
N MET A 77 11.34 -3.31 4.97
CA MET A 77 10.43 -2.65 4.04
C MET A 77 10.49 -1.13 4.13
N HIS A 78 10.56 -0.56 5.35
CA HIS A 78 10.78 0.87 5.54
C HIS A 78 12.11 1.32 4.91
N GLN A 79 13.18 0.51 5.05
CA GLN A 79 14.48 0.80 4.44
C GLN A 79 14.45 0.71 2.90
N TRP A 80 13.78 -0.29 2.33
CA TRP A 80 13.63 -0.40 0.89
C TRP A 80 12.75 0.72 0.31
N ALA A 81 11.66 1.08 0.98
CA ALA A 81 10.84 2.21 0.58
C ALA A 81 11.68 3.51 0.55
N LEU A 82 12.52 3.72 1.57
CA LEU A 82 13.43 4.87 1.61
C LEU A 82 14.43 4.87 0.44
N LYS A 83 14.98 3.70 0.08
CA LYS A 83 15.90 3.54 -1.07
C LYS A 83 15.28 4.02 -2.39
N TYR A 84 13.98 3.80 -2.59
CA TYR A 84 13.25 4.28 -3.78
C TYR A 84 12.56 5.64 -3.58
N ASN A 85 12.95 6.38 -2.54
CA ASN A 85 12.37 7.68 -2.16
C ASN A 85 10.84 7.66 -1.95
N LEU A 86 10.29 6.52 -1.56
CA LEU A 86 8.89 6.37 -1.16
C LEU A 86 8.74 6.75 0.31
N GLN A 87 7.54 7.21 0.68
CA GLN A 87 7.16 7.41 2.07
C GLN A 87 6.48 6.16 2.60
N SER A 88 6.86 5.71 3.79
CA SER A 88 6.29 4.53 4.42
C SER A 88 5.81 4.86 5.84
N VAL A 89 4.57 4.50 6.16
CA VAL A 89 3.90 4.82 7.42
C VAL A 89 3.14 3.60 7.93
N SER A 90 3.38 3.20 9.18
CA SER A 90 2.56 2.19 9.84
C SER A 90 1.31 2.85 10.44
N TYR A 91 0.12 2.33 10.13
CA TYR A 91 -1.13 2.73 10.75
C TYR A 91 -1.71 1.59 11.59
N GLY A 92 -2.39 1.93 12.69
CA GLY A 92 -3.03 0.96 13.59
C GLY A 92 -2.09 0.33 14.63
N SER A 93 -2.65 -0.57 15.44
CA SER A 93 -1.95 -1.25 16.54
C SER A 93 -2.21 -2.76 16.50
N GLY A 94 -1.26 -3.55 17.02
CA GLY A 94 -1.35 -5.00 17.14
C GLY A 94 -1.68 -5.72 15.82
N LYS A 95 -2.78 -6.48 15.82
CA LYS A 95 -3.26 -7.29 14.68
C LYS A 95 -3.84 -6.46 13.53
N ASN A 96 -4.16 -5.18 13.75
CA ASN A 96 -4.67 -4.28 12.72
C ASN A 96 -3.57 -3.36 12.16
N ARG A 97 -2.30 -3.60 12.53
CA ARG A 97 -1.19 -2.75 12.10
C ARG A 97 -0.85 -3.00 10.63
N ARG A 98 -1.18 -2.05 9.78
CA ARG A 98 -0.88 -2.08 8.34
C ARG A 98 0.27 -1.14 8.01
N LEU A 99 1.09 -1.51 7.03
CA LEU A 99 2.15 -0.64 6.52
C LEU A 99 1.68 -0.06 5.19
N HIS A 100 1.56 1.27 5.14
CA HIS A 100 1.21 2.01 3.94
C HIS A 100 2.47 2.58 3.33
N VAL A 101 2.66 2.38 2.03
CA VAL A 101 3.73 2.96 1.24
C VAL A 101 3.12 3.83 0.16
N ARG A 102 3.64 5.05 0.01
CA ARG A 102 3.11 6.07 -0.90
C ARG A 102 4.22 6.87 -1.55
N HIS A 103 3.92 7.47 -2.69
CA HIS A 103 4.83 8.42 -3.34
C HIS A 103 4.98 9.70 -2.52
N LYS A 104 6.18 10.27 -2.55
CA LYS A 104 6.41 11.64 -2.09
C LYS A 104 6.11 12.58 -3.24
N TRP A 105 5.02 13.33 -3.12
CA TRP A 105 4.62 14.29 -4.13
C TRP A 105 5.14 15.69 -3.79
N ARG A 106 5.65 16.39 -4.81
CA ARG A 106 5.67 17.86 -4.77
C ARG A 106 4.26 18.35 -5.08
N VAL A 107 3.87 19.47 -4.48
CA VAL A 107 2.52 20.04 -4.67
C VAL A 107 2.22 20.26 -6.15
N THR A 108 3.17 20.77 -6.92
CA THR A 108 3.03 20.98 -8.37
C THR A 108 2.80 19.69 -9.14
N ASP A 109 3.55 18.63 -8.82
CA ASP A 109 3.46 17.34 -9.51
C ASP A 109 2.12 16.66 -9.20
N LEU A 110 1.64 16.79 -7.96
CA LEU A 110 0.32 16.30 -7.56
C LEU A 110 -0.79 17.07 -8.27
N LEU A 111 -0.70 18.39 -8.34
CA LEU A 111 -1.69 19.21 -9.05
C LEU A 111 -1.77 18.83 -10.53
N ASN A 112 -0.63 18.71 -11.21
CA ASN A 112 -0.60 18.31 -12.62
C ASN A 112 -1.25 16.94 -12.82
N LEU A 113 -0.92 15.98 -11.96
CA LEU A 113 -1.53 14.65 -12.00
C LEU A 113 -3.04 14.70 -11.75
N LEU A 114 -3.52 15.52 -10.81
CA LEU A 114 -4.95 15.68 -10.54
C LEU A 114 -5.67 16.37 -11.70
N VAL A 115 -5.06 17.36 -12.33
CA VAL A 115 -5.60 18.01 -13.53
C VAL A 115 -5.70 17.01 -14.68
N GLU A 116 -4.66 16.20 -14.91
CA GLU A 116 -4.67 15.11 -15.90
C GLU A 116 -5.74 14.05 -15.58
N ALA A 117 -5.98 13.75 -14.30
CA ALA A 117 -6.97 12.78 -13.85
C ALA A 117 -8.42 13.32 -13.82
N GLY A 118 -8.66 14.57 -14.25
CA GLY A 118 -10.01 15.15 -14.28
C GLY A 118 -10.48 15.81 -12.98
N GLY A 119 -9.54 16.20 -12.11
CA GLY A 119 -9.79 17.04 -10.94
C GLY A 119 -10.04 16.30 -9.63
N SER A 120 -10.11 14.97 -9.66
CA SER A 120 -10.23 14.15 -8.45
C SER A 120 -9.49 12.82 -8.59
N SER A 121 -9.06 12.29 -7.46
CA SER A 121 -8.47 10.96 -7.28
C SER A 121 -9.03 10.33 -6.02
N ASP A 122 -8.76 9.05 -5.78
CA ASP A 122 -9.22 8.31 -4.59
C ASP A 122 -8.85 9.01 -3.26
N ARG A 123 -7.81 9.85 -3.26
CA ARG A 123 -7.27 10.51 -2.05
C ARG A 123 -7.38 12.03 -2.06
N TYR A 124 -7.35 12.65 -3.23
CA TYR A 124 -7.25 14.10 -3.36
C TYR A 124 -8.31 14.62 -4.33
N GLU A 125 -8.90 15.75 -3.98
CA GLU A 125 -9.87 16.48 -4.79
C GLU A 125 -9.39 17.92 -4.95
N LEU A 126 -9.50 18.46 -6.16
CA LEU A 126 -9.23 19.88 -6.42
C LEU A 126 -10.45 20.70 -6.02
N VAL A 127 -10.28 21.48 -4.96
CA VAL A 127 -11.31 22.37 -4.44
C VAL A 127 -10.93 23.82 -4.78
N ASP A 128 -11.83 24.54 -5.43
CA ASP A 128 -11.61 25.97 -5.70
C ASP A 128 -11.65 26.76 -4.38
N LYS A 129 -10.73 27.72 -4.21
CA LYS A 129 -10.62 28.52 -2.98
C LYS A 129 -11.90 29.31 -2.68
N SER A 130 -12.71 29.61 -3.69
CA SER A 130 -14.02 30.27 -3.57
C SER A 130 -15.02 29.45 -2.73
N SER A 131 -14.91 28.12 -2.73
CA SER A 131 -15.81 27.21 -2.01
C SER A 131 -15.47 27.02 -0.53
N CYS A 132 -14.33 27.52 -0.06
CA CYS A 132 -13.89 27.37 1.33
C CYS A 132 -14.35 28.52 2.25
N GLN A 133 -15.11 29.49 1.74
CA GLN A 133 -15.71 30.58 2.53
C GLN A 133 -17.17 30.26 2.91
N THR A 134 -17.38 29.34 3.85
CA THR A 134 -18.60 29.35 4.69
C THR A 134 -18.43 28.39 5.86
N SER A 135 -18.18 28.95 7.04
CA SER A 135 -18.78 28.65 8.36
C SER A 135 -17.91 29.22 9.47
#